data_AF-A0A177SRS7-F1
#
_entry.id   AF-A0A177SRS7-F1
#
_cell.length_a   1.000
_cell.length_b   1.000
_cell.length_c   1.000
_cell.angle_alpha   90.00
_cell.angle_beta   90.00
_cell.angle_gamma   90.00
#
_symmetry.space_group_name_H-M   'P 1'
#
loop_
_entity.id
_entity.type
_entity.pdbx_description
1 polymer ?
#
loop_
_entity_poly.entity_id
_entity_poly.type
_entity_poly.pdbx_seq_one_letter_code
_entity_poly.pdbx_strand_id
1 'polypeptide(L)'
;MKKGDIDKIVGFLGRPYAELAAENIFPEVEFSEIYPGSESVYILPEEGLGLDFLAENKVLKALHITLKETYEGTSVYKGELPEIFFPGMDQEMVLDLFGEPVSSGAPVLMPVPIGQTGGWAFYVYDDELFPGVLLQFQYAADMQVKTVVFALK
;
A
#
# COMPACT_ATOMS: atom_id res chain seq x y z
N MET A 1 -4.67 4.08 14.08
CA MET A 1 -3.21 4.33 14.26
C MET A 1 -2.84 5.81 14.49
N LYS A 2 -1.62 6.06 15.03
CA LYS A 2 -0.99 7.37 15.27
C LYS A 2 0.24 7.59 14.37
N LYS A 3 0.79 8.80 14.36
CA LYS A 3 2.00 9.20 13.62
C LYS A 3 3.17 8.28 13.95
N GLY A 4 3.82 7.78 12.91
CA GLY A 4 4.95 6.85 13.00
C GLY A 4 4.55 5.37 13.09
N ASP A 5 3.27 5.02 13.22
CA ASP A 5 2.85 3.61 13.17
C ASP A 5 3.01 3.03 11.76
N ILE A 6 2.78 3.83 10.71
CA ILE A 6 3.05 3.43 9.33
C ILE A 6 4.54 3.11 9.14
N ASP A 7 5.43 4.01 9.54
CA ASP A 7 6.88 3.82 9.42
C ASP A 7 7.35 2.57 10.19
N LYS A 8 6.79 2.31 11.36
CA LYS A 8 7.04 1.06 12.10
C LYS A 8 6.64 -0.15 11.26
N ILE A 9 5.42 -0.19 10.72
CA ILE A 9 4.93 -1.31 9.90
C ILE A 9 5.81 -1.50 8.65
N VAL A 10 6.21 -0.42 7.98
CA VAL A 10 7.14 -0.46 6.84
C VAL A 10 8.47 -1.11 7.25
N GLY A 11 8.97 -0.84 8.46
CA GLY A 11 10.16 -1.49 9.02
C GLY A 11 10.03 -3.01 9.27
N PHE A 12 8.81 -3.57 9.25
CA PHE A 12 8.55 -5.01 9.31
C PHE A 12 8.43 -5.67 7.94
N LEU A 13 8.54 -4.95 6.83
CA LEU A 13 8.58 -5.56 5.50
C LEU A 13 9.72 -6.58 5.44
N GLY A 14 9.43 -7.78 4.91
CA GLY A 14 10.36 -8.90 4.87
C GLY A 14 10.45 -9.72 6.16
N ARG A 15 9.66 -9.38 7.18
CA ARG A 15 9.63 -10.09 8.47
C ARG A 15 8.33 -10.88 8.66
N PRO A 16 8.37 -11.98 9.43
CA PRO A 16 7.17 -12.75 9.75
C PRO A 16 6.18 -11.96 10.63
N TYR A 17 4.88 -12.21 10.45
CA TYR A 17 3.80 -11.62 11.26
C TYR A 17 4.02 -11.79 12.77
N ALA A 18 4.65 -12.88 13.21
CA ALA A 18 4.95 -13.11 14.61
C ALA A 18 5.74 -11.96 15.27
N GLU A 19 6.60 -11.25 14.52
CA GLU A 19 7.32 -10.09 15.03
C GLU A 19 6.40 -8.86 15.19
N LEU A 20 5.47 -8.63 14.25
CA LEU A 20 4.45 -7.57 14.37
C LEU A 20 3.53 -7.81 15.58
N ALA A 21 3.14 -9.06 15.80
CA ALA A 21 2.30 -9.45 16.93
C ALA A 21 3.04 -9.28 18.27
N ALA A 22 4.34 -9.59 18.32
CA ALA A 22 5.16 -9.43 19.53
C ALA A 22 5.31 -7.96 19.97
N GLU A 23 5.35 -7.03 19.01
CA GLU A 23 5.34 -5.58 19.26
C GLU A 23 3.93 -5.02 19.54
N ASN A 24 2.93 -5.88 19.61
CA ASN A 24 1.53 -5.54 19.88
C ASN A 24 0.97 -4.48 18.90
N ILE A 25 1.46 -4.47 17.66
CA ILE A 25 0.94 -3.62 16.58
C ILE A 25 -0.40 -4.19 16.11
N PHE A 26 -0.44 -5.50 15.84
CA PHE A 26 -1.65 -6.26 15.54
C PHE A 26 -1.57 -7.61 16.25
N PRO A 27 -2.09 -7.75 17.49
CA PRO A 27 -1.89 -8.96 18.28
C PRO A 27 -2.76 -10.14 17.83
N GLU A 28 -4.00 -9.88 17.40
CA GLU A 28 -4.94 -10.90 16.94
C GLU A 28 -5.56 -10.48 15.61
N VAL A 29 -5.27 -11.25 14.56
CA VAL A 29 -5.81 -11.01 13.21
C VAL A 29 -6.24 -12.33 12.59
N GLU A 30 -7.27 -12.26 11.75
CA GLU A 30 -7.67 -13.36 10.89
C GLU A 30 -7.13 -13.13 9.48
N PHE A 31 -6.31 -14.05 9.00
CA PHE A 31 -5.81 -14.02 7.64
C PHE A 31 -6.89 -14.46 6.66
N SER A 32 -7.05 -13.71 5.59
CA SER A 32 -7.95 -14.01 4.49
C SER A 32 -7.17 -14.36 3.23
N GLU A 33 -7.76 -15.22 2.40
CA GLU A 33 -7.28 -15.53 1.05
C GLU A 33 -8.19 -14.87 0.04
N ILE A 34 -7.61 -14.29 -1.03
CA ILE A 34 -8.41 -13.74 -2.14
C ILE A 34 -9.12 -14.87 -2.90
N TYR A 35 -8.46 -16.02 -3.01
CA TYR A 35 -9.00 -17.26 -3.54
C TYR A 35 -8.28 -18.46 -2.91
N PRO A 36 -8.93 -19.64 -2.83
CA PRO A 36 -8.34 -20.82 -2.21
C PRO A 36 -6.99 -21.19 -2.82
N GLY A 37 -5.96 -21.32 -1.98
CA GLY A 37 -4.61 -21.70 -2.40
C GLY A 37 -3.80 -20.54 -3.00
N SER A 38 -4.21 -19.30 -2.74
CA SER A 38 -3.42 -18.11 -3.07
C SER A 38 -2.03 -18.17 -2.42
N GLU A 39 -0.99 -17.75 -3.17
CA GLU A 39 0.38 -17.62 -2.64
C GLU A 39 0.52 -16.49 -1.62
N SER A 40 -0.51 -15.64 -1.51
CA SER A 40 -0.57 -14.54 -0.54
C SER A 40 -1.86 -14.60 0.27
N VAL A 41 -1.74 -14.25 1.55
CA VAL A 41 -2.85 -13.97 2.46
C VAL A 41 -2.80 -12.52 2.89
N TYR A 42 -3.92 -11.96 3.29
CA TYR A 42 -3.98 -10.57 3.72
C TYR A 42 -4.75 -10.42 5.04
N ILE A 43 -4.54 -9.27 5.69
CA ILE A 43 -5.35 -8.80 6.81
C ILE A 43 -5.81 -7.37 6.55
N LEU A 44 -6.95 -7.00 7.12
CA LEU A 44 -7.52 -5.64 7.07
C LEU A 44 -7.71 -5.14 8.51
N PRO A 45 -6.63 -4.70 9.19
CA PRO A 45 -6.70 -4.37 10.61
C PRO A 45 -7.48 -3.08 10.89
N GLU A 46 -7.52 -2.15 9.94
CA GLU A 46 -8.25 -0.88 10.02
C GLU A 46 -8.87 -0.55 8.65
N GLU A 47 -9.91 0.31 8.63
CA GLU A 47 -10.51 0.80 7.38
C GLU A 47 -9.45 1.41 6.45
N GLY A 48 -9.37 0.91 5.21
CA GLY A 48 -8.44 1.42 4.20
C GLY A 48 -6.98 1.06 4.43
N LEU A 49 -6.67 0.20 5.40
CA LEU A 49 -5.34 -0.35 5.64
C LEU A 49 -5.33 -1.85 5.36
N GLY A 50 -4.48 -2.29 4.45
CA GLY A 50 -4.32 -3.70 4.11
C GLY A 50 -2.86 -4.14 4.21
N LEU A 51 -2.62 -5.35 4.71
CA LEU A 51 -1.28 -5.93 4.77
C LEU A 51 -1.29 -7.28 4.06
N ASP A 52 -0.39 -7.44 3.10
CA ASP A 52 -0.23 -8.67 2.32
C ASP A 52 0.98 -9.46 2.82
N PHE A 53 0.81 -10.76 2.95
CA PHE A 53 1.82 -11.69 3.44
C PHE A 53 1.96 -12.89 2.53
N LEU A 54 3.15 -13.49 2.50
CA LEU A 54 3.33 -14.82 1.91
C LEU A 54 2.48 -15.86 2.65
N ALA A 55 1.74 -16.68 1.91
CA ALA A 55 0.87 -17.69 2.51
C ALA A 55 1.67 -18.74 3.30
N GLU A 56 2.84 -19.13 2.79
CA GLU A 56 3.71 -20.19 3.32
C GLU A 56 4.24 -19.89 4.73
N ASN A 57 4.75 -18.68 4.95
CA ASN A 57 5.50 -18.34 6.17
C ASN A 57 5.03 -17.03 6.83
N LYS A 58 3.98 -16.41 6.31
CA LYS A 58 3.40 -15.15 6.80
C LYS A 58 4.43 -14.03 6.91
N VAL A 59 5.37 -13.96 5.96
CA VAL A 59 6.29 -12.81 5.82
C VAL A 59 5.54 -11.65 5.17
N LEU A 60 5.62 -10.46 5.79
CA LEU A 60 5.00 -9.24 5.28
C LEU A 60 5.65 -8.81 3.96
N LYS A 61 4.83 -8.71 2.91
CA LYS A 61 5.26 -8.32 1.57
C LYS A 61 4.93 -6.89 1.23
N ALA A 62 3.74 -6.45 1.62
CA ALA A 62 3.25 -5.12 1.27
C ALA A 62 2.29 -4.55 2.32
N LEU A 63 2.33 -3.23 2.44
CA LEU A 63 1.39 -2.41 3.18
C LEU A 63 0.65 -1.52 2.18
N HIS A 64 -0.68 -1.62 2.16
CA HIS A 64 -1.58 -0.86 1.29
C HIS A 64 -2.35 0.18 2.12
N ILE A 65 -2.32 1.43 1.68
CA ILE A 65 -3.05 2.53 2.30
C ILE A 65 -3.95 3.18 1.25
N THR A 66 -5.27 3.03 1.41
CA THR A 66 -6.27 3.61 0.50
C THR A 66 -6.56 5.05 0.88
N LEU A 67 -6.33 5.98 -0.05
CA LEU A 67 -6.50 7.43 0.14
C LEU A 67 -7.73 8.01 -0.58
N LYS A 68 -8.30 7.29 -1.55
CA LYS A 68 -9.47 7.74 -2.32
C LYS A 68 -10.41 6.57 -2.56
N GLU A 69 -11.71 6.80 -2.35
CA GLU A 69 -12.74 5.87 -2.76
C GLU A 69 -12.85 5.86 -4.29
N THR A 70 -12.71 4.69 -4.90
CA THR A 70 -12.81 4.54 -6.37
C THR A 70 -14.01 3.73 -6.84
N TYR A 71 -14.62 2.98 -5.93
CA TYR A 71 -15.86 2.22 -6.13
C TYR A 71 -16.63 2.23 -4.82
N GLU A 72 -17.96 2.13 -4.92
CA GLU A 72 -18.84 2.10 -3.76
C GLU A 72 -18.41 1.00 -2.78
N GLY A 73 -18.20 1.39 -1.52
CA GLY A 73 -17.78 0.46 -0.46
C GLY A 73 -16.26 0.31 -0.32
N THR A 74 -15.45 1.10 -1.03
CA THR A 74 -14.01 1.17 -0.72
C THR A 74 -13.81 1.92 0.59
N SER A 75 -13.26 1.25 1.61
CA SER A 75 -12.85 1.93 2.84
C SER A 75 -11.62 2.82 2.60
N VAL A 76 -11.73 4.11 2.92
CA VAL A 76 -10.62 5.07 2.88
C VAL A 76 -9.97 5.17 4.26
N TYR A 77 -8.64 5.17 4.28
CA TYR A 77 -7.86 5.31 5.50
C TYR A 77 -8.02 6.70 6.10
N LYS A 78 -8.29 6.75 7.42
CA LYS A 78 -8.52 7.99 8.17
C LYS A 78 -7.48 8.26 9.25
N GLY A 79 -6.48 7.39 9.38
CA GLY A 79 -5.39 7.58 10.33
C GLY A 79 -4.35 8.60 9.85
N GLU A 80 -3.32 8.81 10.66
CA GLU A 80 -2.23 9.71 10.34
C GLU A 80 -1.27 9.07 9.32
N LEU A 81 -0.87 9.84 8.32
CA LEU A 81 0.08 9.44 7.29
C LEU A 81 1.49 9.99 7.62
N PRO A 82 2.57 9.39 7.10
CA PRO A 82 3.89 10.03 7.11
C PRO A 82 3.85 11.40 6.41
N GLU A 83 4.68 12.36 6.84
CA GLU A 83 4.53 13.80 6.52
C GLU A 83 4.47 14.13 5.01
N ILE A 84 5.13 13.32 4.19
CA ILE A 84 5.18 13.53 2.73
C ILE A 84 3.91 13.09 1.99
N PHE A 85 3.00 12.38 2.68
CA PHE A 85 1.75 11.90 2.12
C PHE A 85 0.56 12.67 2.70
N PHE A 86 -0.36 13.07 1.82
CA PHE A 86 -1.58 13.77 2.22
C PHE A 86 -2.75 13.39 1.30
N PRO A 87 -4.00 13.49 1.78
CA PRO A 87 -5.17 13.24 0.94
C PRO A 87 -5.23 14.22 -0.24
N GLY A 88 -5.61 13.72 -1.41
CA GLY A 88 -5.82 14.55 -2.61
C GLY A 88 -4.57 14.81 -3.45
N MET A 89 -3.43 14.17 -3.16
CA MET A 89 -2.27 14.15 -4.07
C MET A 89 -2.68 13.65 -5.45
N ASP A 90 -2.04 14.18 -6.49
CA ASP A 90 -2.14 13.71 -7.86
C ASP A 90 -0.76 13.31 -8.41
N GLN A 91 -0.73 12.84 -9.66
CA GLN A 91 0.50 12.41 -10.30
C GLN A 91 1.54 13.53 -10.42
N GLU A 92 1.12 14.78 -10.68
CA GLU A 92 2.04 15.91 -10.84
C GLU A 92 2.74 16.22 -9.51
N MET A 93 1.97 16.29 -8.41
CA MET A 93 2.53 16.45 -7.07
C MET A 93 3.48 15.31 -6.68
N VAL A 94 3.16 14.07 -7.07
CA VAL A 94 4.05 12.92 -6.81
C VAL A 94 5.37 13.08 -7.58
N LEU A 95 5.32 13.50 -8.85
CA LEU A 95 6.54 13.74 -9.63
C LEU A 95 7.37 14.88 -9.05
N ASP A 96 6.74 15.96 -8.57
CA ASP A 96 7.44 17.08 -7.93
C ASP A 96 8.14 16.67 -6.63
N LEU A 97 7.53 15.76 -5.86
CA LEU A 97 8.07 15.30 -4.58
C LEU A 97 9.14 14.21 -4.72
N PHE A 98 8.98 13.29 -5.67
CA PHE A 98 9.80 12.07 -5.76
C PHE A 98 10.68 12.01 -7.02
N GLY A 99 10.52 12.93 -7.98
CA GLY A 99 11.26 12.95 -9.23
C GLY A 99 10.78 11.90 -10.23
N GLU A 100 11.71 11.35 -11.02
CA GLU A 100 11.37 10.32 -12.01
C GLU A 100 11.17 8.94 -11.35
N PRO A 101 10.10 8.20 -11.69
CA PRO A 101 9.87 6.88 -11.15
C PRO A 101 10.87 5.85 -11.69
N VAL A 102 11.19 4.86 -10.87
CA VAL A 102 11.98 3.68 -11.27
C VAL A 102 11.27 2.89 -12.37
N SER A 103 9.94 2.84 -12.29
CA SER A 103 9.07 2.21 -13.27
C SER A 103 7.67 2.79 -13.16
N SER A 104 6.95 2.89 -14.28
CA SER A 104 5.57 3.37 -14.29
C SER A 104 4.74 2.64 -15.33
N GLY A 105 3.43 2.60 -15.07
CA GLY A 105 2.41 2.07 -15.96
C GLY A 105 1.37 3.14 -16.28
N ALA A 106 1.14 3.36 -17.57
CA ALA A 106 0.14 4.30 -18.05
C ALA A 106 -1.31 3.83 -17.76
N PRO A 107 -2.30 4.74 -17.77
CA PRO A 107 -3.71 4.40 -17.82
C PRO A 107 -4.02 3.37 -18.92
N VAL A 108 -4.89 2.40 -18.63
CA VAL A 108 -5.35 1.40 -19.59
C VAL A 108 -6.87 1.44 -19.67
N LEU A 109 -7.40 1.40 -20.90
CA LEU A 109 -8.83 1.23 -21.13
C LEU A 109 -9.20 -0.25 -21.00
N MET A 110 -9.90 -0.60 -19.92
CA MET A 110 -10.40 -1.96 -19.68
C MET A 110 -11.83 -2.10 -20.22
N PRO A 111 -12.27 -3.34 -20.53
CA PRO A 111 -13.66 -3.60 -20.90
C PRO A 111 -14.66 -3.14 -19.84
N VAL A 112 -15.90 -2.90 -20.27
CA VAL A 112 -17.04 -2.66 -19.37
C VAL A 112 -17.22 -3.90 -18.45
N PRO A 113 -17.50 -3.71 -17.14
CA PRO A 113 -17.82 -2.45 -16.46
C PRO A 113 -16.64 -1.67 -15.87
N ILE A 114 -15.39 -2.13 -16.07
CA ILE A 114 -14.22 -1.56 -15.38
C ILE A 114 -13.85 -0.17 -15.94
N GLY A 115 -13.90 0.00 -17.27
CA GLY A 115 -13.61 1.29 -17.90
C GLY A 115 -12.13 1.70 -17.83
N GLN A 116 -11.85 3.00 -17.77
CA GLN A 116 -10.48 3.51 -17.76
C GLN A 116 -9.84 3.35 -16.37
N THR A 117 -8.64 2.77 -16.31
CA THR A 117 -7.80 2.77 -15.10
C THR A 117 -6.96 4.05 -15.04
N GLY A 118 -6.39 4.37 -13.88
CA GLY A 118 -5.48 5.52 -13.74
C GLY A 118 -4.05 5.20 -14.17
N GLY A 119 -3.39 4.25 -13.51
CA GLY A 119 -1.98 3.93 -13.75
C GLY A 119 -1.25 3.70 -12.44
N TRP A 120 0.06 3.54 -12.50
CA TRP A 120 0.91 3.39 -11.31
C TRP A 120 2.34 3.87 -11.54
N ALA A 121 3.07 4.15 -10.46
CA ALA A 121 4.48 4.50 -10.48
C ALA A 121 5.19 3.94 -9.24
N PHE A 122 6.42 3.43 -9.40
CA PHE A 122 7.28 2.96 -8.33
C PHE A 122 8.45 3.92 -8.09
N TYR A 123 8.77 4.16 -6.83
CA TYR A 123 9.90 4.95 -6.35
C TYR A 123 10.66 4.15 -5.29
N VAL A 124 11.93 4.50 -5.08
CA VAL A 124 12.67 4.01 -3.91
C VAL A 124 12.19 4.79 -2.69
N TYR A 125 11.87 4.11 -1.58
CA TYR A 125 11.43 4.76 -0.35
C TYR A 125 12.55 4.77 0.68
N ASP A 126 13.11 5.96 0.94
CA ASP A 126 14.10 6.21 2.00
C ASP A 126 15.05 5.02 2.23
N ASP A 127 15.89 4.71 1.24
CA ASP A 127 16.73 3.49 1.22
C ASP A 127 17.73 3.45 2.38
N GLU A 128 17.98 4.59 3.05
CA GLU A 128 18.78 4.66 4.27
C GLU A 128 18.01 4.10 5.49
N LEU A 129 16.73 4.44 5.63
CA LEU A 129 15.89 3.96 6.74
C LEU A 129 15.21 2.63 6.46
N PHE A 130 14.79 2.39 5.21
CA PHE A 130 14.05 1.19 4.78
C PHE A 130 14.69 0.54 3.55
N PRO A 131 15.89 -0.08 3.69
CA PRO A 131 16.62 -0.63 2.57
C PRO A 131 15.80 -1.65 1.77
N GLY A 132 15.74 -1.45 0.44
CA GLY A 132 15.03 -2.37 -0.46
C GLY A 132 13.51 -2.27 -0.45
N VAL A 133 12.94 -1.22 0.16
CA VAL A 133 11.51 -0.92 0.08
C VAL A 133 11.22 -0.01 -1.12
N LEU A 134 10.23 -0.41 -1.91
CA LEU A 134 9.64 0.39 -2.97
C LEU A 134 8.33 1.02 -2.49
N LEU A 135 8.12 2.26 -2.91
CA LEU A 135 6.88 3.00 -2.79
C LEU A 135 6.15 2.97 -4.12
N GLN A 136 4.95 2.39 -4.15
CA GLN A 136 4.06 2.44 -5.29
C GLN A 136 2.96 3.49 -5.05
N PHE A 137 2.79 4.39 -6.02
CA PHE A 137 1.56 5.16 -6.15
C PHE A 137 0.67 4.48 -7.17
N GLN A 138 -0.59 4.25 -6.79
CA GLN A 138 -1.64 3.85 -7.72
C GLN A 138 -2.58 5.03 -7.92
N TYR A 139 -2.91 5.29 -9.19
CA TYR A 139 -3.75 6.42 -9.58
C TYR A 139 -5.17 5.96 -9.93
N ALA A 140 -6.14 6.80 -9.62
CA ALA A 140 -7.50 6.73 -10.17
C ALA A 140 -7.55 7.28 -11.59
N ALA A 141 -8.67 7.14 -12.29
CA ALA A 141 -8.82 7.58 -13.70
C ALA A 141 -8.63 9.10 -13.88
N ASP A 142 -8.85 9.89 -12.83
CA ASP A 142 -8.58 11.33 -12.75
C ASP A 142 -7.13 11.66 -12.34
N MET A 143 -6.26 10.65 -12.31
CA MET A 143 -4.85 10.72 -11.92
C MET A 143 -4.57 11.16 -10.47
N GLN A 144 -5.61 11.20 -9.64
CA GLN A 144 -5.44 11.36 -8.19
C GLN A 144 -4.91 10.06 -7.57
N VAL A 145 -4.04 10.18 -6.58
CA VAL A 145 -3.53 9.04 -5.81
C VAL A 145 -4.69 8.38 -5.08
N LYS A 146 -4.96 7.12 -5.41
CA LYS A 146 -5.98 6.31 -4.73
C LYS A 146 -5.42 5.39 -3.67
N THR A 147 -4.19 4.91 -3.86
CA THR A 147 -3.54 3.98 -2.95
C THR A 147 -2.05 4.22 -2.95
N VAL A 148 -1.46 4.21 -1.76
CA VAL A 148 -0.01 4.17 -1.55
C VAL A 148 0.34 2.77 -1.07
N VAL A 149 1.34 2.15 -1.69
CA VAL A 149 1.80 0.80 -1.31
C VAL A 149 3.27 0.84 -0.97
N PHE A 150 3.65 0.31 0.19
CA PHE A 150 5.05 0.01 0.52
C PHE A 150 5.26 -1.48 0.31
N ALA A 151 6.23 -1.86 -0.50
CA ALA A 151 6.50 -3.27 -0.81
C ALA A 151 7.99 -3.55 -0.92
N LEU A 152 8.39 -4.79 -0.69
CA LEU A 152 9.77 -5.21 -0.99
C LEU A 152 10.01 -5.15 -2.50
N LYS A 153 11.22 -4.73 -2.87
CA LYS A 153 11.72 -4.72 -4.25
C LYS A 153 11.76 -6.10 -4.90
#